data_AF-A0A397UG70-F1
#
_entry.id   AF-A0A397UG70-F1
#
_cell.length_a   1.000
_cell.length_b   1.000
_cell.length_c   1.000
_cell.angle_alpha   90.00
_cell.angle_beta   90.00
_cell.angle_gamma   90.00
#
_symmetry.space_group_name_H-M   'P 1'
#
loop_
_entity.id
_entity.type
_entity.pdbx_description
1 polymer ?
#
loop_
_entity_poly.entity_id
_entity_poly.type
_entity_poly.pdbx_seq_one_letter_code
_entity_poly.pdbx_strand_id
1 'polypeptide(L)'
;MHKSLREFNCLDVGASCLFLAAKITDNRRDLNLISDFSARISLNQMQYISSDHEINKWKHKILKYEPIIFFVIYHYMDIKLPFQFLFMFRDSLTGDKKIVIQFSFNKISKYLINRL
;
A
#
# COMPACT_ATOMS: atom_id res chain seq x y z
N MET A 1 -10.61 -18.00 5.85
CA MET A 1 -9.80 -18.94 5.05
C MET A 1 -8.52 -18.22 4.66
N HIS A 2 -7.45 -18.37 5.47
CA HIS A 2 -6.15 -17.74 5.22
C HIS A 2 -5.42 -18.55 4.16
N LYS A 3 -5.21 -17.98 2.97
CA LYS A 3 -4.41 -18.63 1.92
C LYS A 3 -2.92 -18.40 2.21
N SER A 4 -2.12 -19.41 1.90
CA SER A 4 -0.67 -19.41 2.14
C SER A 4 0.05 -18.41 1.22
N LEU A 5 1.07 -17.71 1.72
CA LEU A 5 2.01 -16.89 0.93
C LEU A 5 2.69 -17.68 -0.20
N ARG A 6 2.67 -19.02 -0.16
CA ARG A 6 3.19 -19.86 -1.25
C ARG A 6 2.30 -19.87 -2.49
N GLU A 7 1.03 -19.50 -2.37
CA GLU A 7 0.06 -19.49 -3.47
C GLU A 7 -0.04 -18.13 -4.18
N PHE A 8 0.40 -17.05 -3.52
CA PHE A 8 0.31 -15.69 -4.05
C PHE A 8 1.67 -15.02 -4.07
N ASN A 9 2.10 -14.58 -5.25
CA ASN A 9 3.29 -13.75 -5.36
C ASN A 9 3.07 -12.43 -4.59
N CYS A 10 3.98 -12.11 -3.67
CA CYS A 10 3.89 -10.92 -2.81
C CYS A 10 3.82 -9.61 -3.62
N LEU A 11 4.45 -9.54 -4.79
CA LEU A 11 4.39 -8.37 -5.66
C LEU A 11 3.01 -8.22 -6.30
N ASP A 12 2.38 -9.33 -6.71
CA ASP A 12 1.03 -9.32 -7.29
C ASP A 12 0.00 -8.83 -6.26
N VAL A 13 0.11 -9.33 -5.02
CA VAL A 13 -0.75 -8.90 -3.91
C VAL A 13 -0.48 -7.44 -3.55
N GLY A 14 0.79 -7.04 -3.42
CA GLY A 14 1.19 -5.69 -3.07
C GLY A 14 0.70 -4.63 -4.06
N ALA A 15 0.88 -4.87 -5.36
CA ALA A 15 0.40 -3.98 -6.42
C ALA A 15 -1.13 -3.83 -6.38
N SER A 16 -1.84 -4.93 -6.14
CA SER A 16 -3.31 -4.94 -6.06
C SER A 16 -3.82 -4.23 -4.80
N CYS A 17 -3.16 -4.41 -3.65
CA CYS A 17 -3.43 -3.65 -2.42
C CYS A 17 -3.22 -2.15 -2.63
N LEU A 18 -2.16 -1.74 -3.32
CA LEU A 18 -1.90 -0.33 -3.63
C LEU A 18 -3.00 0.29 -4.49
N PHE A 19 -3.46 -0.43 -5.51
CA PHE A 19 -4.56 0.03 -6.37
C PHE A 19 -5.88 0.12 -5.60
N LEU A 20 -6.18 -0.88 -4.77
CA LEU A 20 -7.37 -0.89 -3.93
C LEU A 20 -7.35 0.26 -2.90
N ALA A 21 -6.21 0.49 -2.23
CA ALA A 21 -6.04 1.59 -1.29
C ALA A 21 -6.22 2.97 -1.96
N ALA A 22 -5.71 3.13 -3.19
CA ALA A 22 -5.89 4.35 -3.98
C ALA A 22 -7.37 4.63 -4.29
N LYS A 23 -8.15 3.60 -4.62
CA LYS A 23 -9.61 3.72 -4.81
C LYS A 23 -10.35 4.12 -3.53
N ILE A 24 -10.01 3.50 -2.40
CA ILE A 24 -10.70 3.73 -1.11
C ILE A 24 -10.41 5.11 -0.55
N THR A 25 -9.17 5.58 -0.68
CA THR A 25 -8.73 6.87 -0.11
C THR A 25 -9.06 8.08 -1.00
N ASP A 26 -9.84 7.88 -2.07
CA ASP A 26 -10.15 8.84 -3.14
C ASP A 26 -8.90 9.52 -3.76
N ASN A 27 -7.74 8.89 -3.54
CA ASN A 27 -6.46 9.32 -4.04
C ASN A 27 -6.26 8.59 -5.37
N ARG A 28 -6.96 9.06 -6.41
CA ARG A 28 -7.08 8.41 -7.72
C ARG A 28 -5.72 8.22 -8.40
N ARG A 29 -5.00 7.17 -8.01
CA ARG A 29 -3.80 6.72 -8.71
C ARG A 29 -4.23 5.89 -9.90
N ASP A 30 -3.74 6.28 -11.07
CA ASP A 30 -4.02 5.58 -12.31
C ASP A 30 -3.47 4.15 -12.24
N LEU A 31 -4.28 3.20 -12.70
CA LEU A 31 -3.88 1.81 -12.90
C LEU A 31 -2.62 1.72 -13.76
N ASN A 32 -2.47 2.60 -14.77
CA ASN A 32 -1.27 2.64 -15.59
C ASN A 32 -0.01 2.90 -14.75
N LEU A 33 -0.07 3.88 -13.85
CA LEU A 33 1.07 4.29 -13.03
C LEU A 33 1.47 3.20 -12.04
N ILE A 34 0.50 2.55 -11.40
CA ILE A 34 0.78 1.42 -10.50
C ILE A 34 1.32 0.22 -11.28
N SER A 35 0.79 -0.05 -12.48
CA SER A 35 1.25 -1.16 -13.32
C SER A 35 2.67 -0.97 -13.82
N ASP A 36 3.01 0.24 -14.29
CA ASP A 36 4.36 0.63 -14.70
C ASP A 36 5.36 0.52 -13.53
N PHE A 37 4.98 1.06 -12.36
CA PHE A 37 5.80 0.93 -11.15
C PHE A 37 6.03 -0.53 -10.73
N SER A 38 4.98 -1.36 -10.80
CA SER A 38 5.08 -2.78 -10.44
C SER A 38 5.96 -3.55 -11.42
N ALA A 39 5.86 -3.23 -12.71
CA ALA A 39 6.73 -3.78 -13.74
C ALA A 39 8.21 -3.44 -13.44
N ARG A 40 8.52 -2.17 -13.15
CA ARG A 40 9.86 -1.69 -12.81
C ARG A 40 10.45 -2.42 -11.62
N ILE A 41 9.70 -2.53 -10.53
CA ILE A 41 10.13 -3.27 -9.34
C ILE A 41 10.38 -4.74 -9.65
N SER A 42 9.46 -5.39 -10.39
CA SER A 42 9.56 -6.82 -10.68
C SER A 42 10.78 -7.19 -11.53
N LEU A 43 11.23 -6.27 -12.38
CA LEU A 43 12.42 -6.43 -13.21
C LEU A 43 13.70 -5.90 -12.52
N ASN A 44 13.56 -5.35 -11.31
CA ASN A 44 14.63 -4.63 -10.60
C ASN A 44 15.26 -3.52 -11.47
N GLN A 45 14.44 -2.86 -12.28
CA GLN A 45 14.83 -1.81 -13.21
C GLN A 45 14.09 -0.53 -12.83
N MET A 46 14.82 0.45 -12.30
CA MET A 46 14.24 1.76 -11.95
C MET A 46 14.06 2.68 -13.18
N GLN A 47 14.58 2.28 -14.34
CA GLN A 47 14.44 3.02 -15.60
C GLN A 47 13.08 2.74 -16.25
N TYR A 48 12.66 3.64 -17.15
CA TYR A 48 11.39 3.55 -17.88
C TYR A 48 11.29 2.22 -18.66
N ILE A 49 10.19 1.50 -18.47
CA ILE A 49 9.89 0.30 -19.24
C ILE A 49 9.13 0.73 -20.48
N SER A 50 9.75 0.57 -21.65
CA SER A 50 9.14 0.85 -22.95
C SER A 50 8.21 -0.26 -23.45
N SER A 51 8.15 -1.39 -22.73
CA SER A 51 7.33 -2.55 -23.13
C SER A 51 5.93 -2.45 -22.55
N ASP A 52 4.98 -2.02 -23.40
CA ASP A 52 3.54 -2.03 -23.11
C ASP A 52 3.04 -3.43 -22.69
N HIS A 53 3.71 -4.49 -23.15
CA HIS A 53 3.37 -5.87 -22.80
C HIS A 53 3.50 -6.14 -21.30
N GLU A 54 4.61 -5.73 -20.66
CA GLU A 54 4.80 -5.96 -19.23
C GLU A 54 3.84 -5.13 -18.39
N ILE A 55 3.59 -3.87 -18.78
CA ILE A 55 2.62 -3.01 -18.11
C ILE A 55 1.21 -3.64 -18.19
N ASN A 56 0.80 -4.12 -19.36
CA ASN A 56 -0.52 -4.73 -19.54
C ASN A 56 -0.67 -6.06 -18.77
N LYS A 57 0.40 -6.85 -18.68
CA LYS A 57 0.43 -8.05 -17.82
C LYS A 57 0.19 -7.69 -16.34
N TRP A 58 0.80 -6.62 -15.85
CA TRP A 58 0.57 -6.12 -14.49
C TRP A 58 -0.86 -5.58 -14.30
N LYS A 59 -1.42 -4.87 -15.28
CA LYS A 59 -2.85 -4.46 -15.24
C LYS A 59 -3.77 -5.65 -15.05
N HIS A 60 -3.58 -6.71 -15.86
CA HIS A 60 -4.41 -7.91 -15.76
C HIS A 60 -4.28 -8.59 -14.40
N LYS A 61 -3.07 -8.69 -13.86
CA LYS A 61 -2.85 -9.24 -12.51
C LYS A 61 -3.55 -8.41 -11.43
N ILE A 62 -3.37 -7.09 -11.47
CA ILE A 62 -3.97 -6.17 -10.48
C ILE A 62 -5.48 -6.30 -10.49
N LEU A 63 -6.11 -6.23 -11.68
CA LEU A 63 -7.56 -6.35 -11.81
C LEU A 63 -8.10 -7.74 -11.44
N LYS A 64 -7.28 -8.79 -11.57
CA LYS A 64 -7.64 -10.15 -11.15
C LYS A 64 -7.63 -10.31 -9.63
N TYR A 65 -6.62 -9.76 -8.94
CA TYR A 65 -6.45 -9.98 -7.50
C TYR A 65 -7.15 -8.93 -6.63
N GLU A 66 -7.38 -7.72 -7.13
CA GLU A 66 -8.07 -6.64 -6.39
C GLU A 66 -9.41 -7.08 -5.76
N PRO A 67 -10.36 -7.70 -6.48
CA PRO A 67 -11.64 -8.10 -5.87
C PRO A 67 -11.46 -9.22 -4.82
N ILE A 68 -10.47 -10.10 -5.02
CA ILE A 68 -10.15 -11.18 -4.08
C ILE A 68 -9.62 -10.58 -2.77
N ILE A 69 -8.69 -9.62 -2.87
CA ILE A 69 -8.12 -8.93 -1.72
C ILE A 69 -9.21 -8.14 -1.00
N PHE A 70 -10.03 -7.39 -1.72
CA PHE A 70 -11.16 -6.67 -1.14
C PHE A 70 -12.05 -7.62 -0.34
N PHE A 71 -12.44 -8.77 -0.88
CA PHE A 71 -13.26 -9.74 -0.17
C PHE A 71 -12.58 -10.31 1.09
N VAL A 72 -11.25 -10.40 1.12
CA VAL A 72 -10.51 -10.85 2.30
C VAL A 72 -10.43 -9.75 3.37
N ILE A 73 -10.30 -8.49 2.96
CA ILE A 73 -10.02 -7.38 3.89
C ILE A 73 -11.22 -6.47 4.18
N TYR A 74 -12.37 -6.62 3.50
CA TYR A 74 -13.46 -5.63 3.55
C TYR A 74 -13.96 -5.32 4.96
N HIS A 75 -14.01 -6.33 5.83
CA HIS A 75 -14.38 -6.18 7.24
C HIS A 75 -13.37 -5.37 8.07
N TYR A 76 -12.14 -5.25 7.59
CA TYR A 76 -11.03 -4.56 8.27
C TYR A 76 -10.72 -3.17 7.69
N MET A 77 -11.50 -2.70 6.70
CA MET A 77 -11.17 -1.45 6.01
C MET A 77 -11.57 -0.18 6.76
N ASP A 78 -12.45 -0.28 7.76
CA ASP A 78 -12.85 0.84 8.62
C ASP A 78 -11.97 0.99 9.88
N ILE A 79 -10.82 0.32 9.91
CA ILE A 79 -9.90 0.40 11.05
C ILE A 79 -9.17 1.74 11.02
N LYS A 80 -9.40 2.54 12.06
CA LYS A 80 -8.65 3.77 12.31
C LYS A 80 -7.15 3.47 12.39
N LEU A 81 -6.40 4.15 11.54
CA LEU A 81 -4.96 3.96 11.49
C LEU A 81 -4.31 4.54 12.75
N PRO A 82 -3.27 3.90 13.33
CA PRO A 82 -2.63 4.36 14.57
C PRO A 82 -2.19 5.84 14.55
N PHE A 83 -1.82 6.36 13.37
CA PHE A 83 -1.42 7.76 13.23
C PHE A 83 -2.59 8.76 13.36
N GLN A 84 -3.84 8.34 13.14
CA GLN A 84 -4.99 9.22 13.34
C GLN A 84 -5.10 9.62 14.81
N PHE A 85 -4.80 8.71 15.73
CA PHE A 85 -4.74 9.02 17.17
C PHE A 85 -3.61 9.99 17.50
N LEU A 86 -2.44 9.88 16.84
CA LEU A 86 -1.36 10.86 17.00
C LEU A 86 -1.79 12.28 16.64
N PHE A 87 -2.59 12.44 15.58
CA PHE A 87 -3.11 13.76 15.21
C PHE A 87 -4.11 14.31 16.21
N MET A 88 -4.87 13.47 16.92
CA MET A 88 -5.78 13.92 17.98
C MET A 88 -5.05 14.55 19.16
N PHE A 89 -3.83 14.09 19.47
CA PHE A 89 -3.03 14.64 20.57
C PHE A 89 -2.13 15.81 20.17
N ARG A 90 -2.07 16.15 18.86
CA ARG A 90 -1.18 17.20 18.33
C ARG A 90 -1.29 18.52 19.09
N ASP A 91 -2.51 18.91 19.46
CA ASP A 91 -2.75 20.19 20.12
C ASP A 91 -2.49 20.16 21.63
N SER A 92 -2.40 18.96 22.21
CA SER A 92 -2.02 18.72 23.60
C SER A 92 -0.50 18.57 23.79
N LEU A 93 0.27 18.46 22.70
CA LEU A 93 1.73 18.35 22.76
C LEU A 93 2.39 19.70 23.04
N THR A 94 3.23 19.74 24.07
CA THR A 94 4.11 20.87 24.38
C THR A 94 5.44 20.75 23.60
N GLY A 95 6.00 21.88 23.16
CA GLY A 95 7.24 21.94 22.38
C GLY A 95 7.04 21.97 20.86
N ASP A 96 8.09 21.69 20.08
CA ASP A 96 8.02 21.70 18.61
C ASP A 96 7.19 20.52 18.09
N LYS A 97 5.92 20.81 17.80
CA LYS A 97 4.93 19.85 17.30
C LYS A 97 5.42 19.08 16.07
N LYS A 98 6.23 19.68 15.18
CA LYS A 98 6.70 19.00 13.96
C LYS A 98 7.65 17.85 14.30
N ILE A 99 8.62 18.10 15.19
CA ILE A 99 9.62 17.10 15.60
C ILE A 99 8.95 15.93 16.32
N VAL A 100 8.03 16.22 17.25
CA VAL A 100 7.35 15.19 18.04
C VAL A 100 6.47 14.29 17.18
N ILE A 101 5.72 14.86 16.23
CA ILE A 101 4.91 14.09 15.28
C ILE A 101 5.81 13.21 14.40
N GLN A 102 6.90 13.77 13.86
CA GLN A 102 7.79 13.04 12.96
C GLN A 102 8.51 11.88 13.67
N PHE A 103 8.94 12.09 14.92
CA PHE A 103 9.54 11.03 15.73
C PHE A 103 8.54 9.92 16.05
N SER A 104 7.31 10.29 16.41
CA SER A 104 6.25 9.33 16.75
C SER A 104 5.83 8.50 15.55
N PHE A 105 5.68 9.14 14.38
CA PHE A 105 5.34 8.46 13.13
C PHE A 105 6.42 7.44 12.75
N ASN A 106 7.71 7.83 12.80
CA ASN A 106 8.83 6.92 12.53
C ASN A 106 8.88 5.71 13.48
N LYS A 107 8.56 5.92 14.77
CA LYS A 107 8.58 4.85 15.77
C LYS A 107 7.44 3.85 15.56
N ILE A 108 6.25 4.33 15.23
CA ILE A 108 5.10 3.47 14.88
C ILE A 108 5.37 2.70 13.60
N SER A 109 5.90 3.36 12.55
CA SER A 109 6.24 2.71 11.29
C SER A 109 7.26 1.58 11.48
N LYS A 110 8.31 1.81 12.28
CA LYS A 110 9.28 0.75 12.61
C LYS A 110 8.65 -0.41 13.37
N TYR A 111 7.76 -0.13 14.32
CA TYR A 111 7.08 -1.17 15.09
C TYR A 111 6.17 -2.05 14.22
N LEU A 112 5.45 -1.44 13.28
CA LEU A 112 4.58 -2.16 12.35
C LEU A 112 5.37 -3.01 11.35
N ILE A 113 6.49 -2.50 10.84
CA ILE A 113 7.37 -3.24 9.92
C ILE A 113 7.97 -4.49 10.61
N ASN A 114 8.39 -4.37 11.87
CA ASN A 114 9.04 -5.48 12.59
C ASN A 114 8.07 -6.59 13.06
N ARG A 115 6.76 -6.42 12.87
CA ARG A 115 5.72 -7.41 13.23
C ARG A 115 5.15 -8.18 12.03
N LEU A 116 5.53 -7.80 10.81
CA LEU A 116 5.17 -8.48 9.55
C LEU A 116 6.32 -9.40 9.11
#